data_AF-A0A2V5XK34-F1
#
_entry.id   AF-A0A2V5XK34-F1
#
_cell.length_a   1.000
_cell.length_b   1.000
_cell.length_c   1.000
_cell.angle_alpha   90.00
_cell.angle_beta   90.00
_cell.angle_gamma   90.00
#
_symmetry.space_group_name_H-M   'P 1'
#
loop_
_entity.id
_entity.type
_entity.pdbx_description
1 polymer ?
#
loop_
_entity_poly.entity_id
_entity_poly.type
_entity_poly.pdbx_seq_one_letter_code
_entity_poly.pdbx_strand_id
1 'polypeptide(L)'
;MTAAPQGSPSPLSAPAECADEIFLEGPRSRFEEFVTLLRVMRDFLRGFRTLHFVGPCVTVFGSARIKCDDPNYELARKMGAAIARLGFTVMTGGGPGIMEAANRGAKEVGGHSVGCNIELASEQAANAYLDRCVRMHYFFVRKALLVKYSYAFVVMPGGAGTLDELFEAVTLIQTGKIKNFPIVIMGTDYWRELMGFIDKMAQHGMISASDLNLIYATDSVEEAIAHIRSKAIEPFGLKRVARVRRYFPWLGERGLPTQHAQM
;
A
#
# COMPACT_ATOMS: atom_id res chain seq x y z
N MET A 1 -46.84 15.23 -37.49
CA MET A 1 -46.06 15.53 -36.28
C MET A 1 -46.65 14.74 -35.13
N THR A 2 -46.23 13.50 -34.95
CA THR A 2 -46.68 12.60 -33.87
C THR A 2 -45.61 12.56 -32.80
N ALA A 3 -45.89 13.15 -31.64
CA ALA A 3 -45.01 13.16 -30.48
C ALA A 3 -44.93 11.74 -29.90
N ALA A 4 -43.72 11.22 -29.74
CA ALA A 4 -43.46 9.97 -29.03
C ALA A 4 -43.66 10.15 -27.52
N PRO A 5 -44.16 9.15 -26.79
CA PRO A 5 -44.34 9.24 -25.35
C PRO A 5 -42.98 9.17 -24.65
N GLN A 6 -42.70 10.12 -23.75
CA GLN A 6 -41.54 10.09 -22.88
C GLN A 6 -41.69 8.92 -21.89
N GLY A 7 -40.82 7.92 -22.03
CA GLY A 7 -40.69 6.84 -21.08
C GLY A 7 -40.15 7.37 -19.75
N SER A 8 -40.81 6.98 -18.66
CA SER A 8 -40.32 7.17 -17.30
C SER A 8 -38.95 6.48 -17.12
N PRO A 9 -38.00 7.09 -16.38
CA PRO A 9 -36.72 6.44 -16.11
C PRO A 9 -36.93 5.21 -15.23
N SER A 10 -36.38 4.08 -15.69
CA SER A 10 -36.33 2.79 -14.97
C SER A 10 -35.46 2.92 -13.70
N PRO A 11 -35.78 2.25 -12.57
CA PRO A 11 -35.04 2.38 -11.30
C PRO A 11 -33.69 1.63 -11.27
N LEU A 12 -33.10 1.35 -12.42
CA LEU A 12 -31.91 0.50 -12.56
C LEU A 12 -30.71 1.32 -13.04
N SER A 13 -30.02 1.93 -12.09
CA SER A 13 -28.55 2.11 -12.02
C SER A 13 -28.18 3.37 -11.22
N ALA A 14 -28.59 3.45 -9.96
CA ALA A 14 -27.77 4.24 -9.04
C ALA A 14 -26.41 3.53 -8.96
N PRO A 15 -25.27 4.22 -9.16
CA PRO A 15 -23.97 3.63 -8.88
C PRO A 15 -24.00 3.12 -7.43
N ALA A 16 -23.43 1.94 -7.17
CA ALA A 16 -23.29 1.44 -5.82
C ALA A 16 -22.57 2.54 -5.01
N GLU A 17 -23.28 3.16 -4.07
CA GLU A 17 -22.73 4.19 -3.19
C GLU A 17 -21.42 3.66 -2.58
N CYS A 18 -20.37 4.47 -2.64
CA CYS A 18 -19.06 4.08 -2.15
C CYS A 18 -19.18 3.78 -0.65
N ALA A 19 -18.67 2.64 -0.18
CA ALA A 19 -18.82 2.24 1.21
C ALA A 19 -18.26 3.29 2.19
N ASP A 20 -17.22 4.03 1.79
CA ASP A 20 -16.67 5.15 2.54
C ASP A 20 -17.59 6.39 2.54
N GLU A 21 -18.33 6.67 1.47
CA GLU A 21 -19.30 7.77 1.43
C GLU A 21 -20.38 7.56 2.50
N ILE A 22 -20.99 6.37 2.50
CA ILE A 22 -21.98 5.97 3.49
C ILE A 22 -21.41 6.02 4.93
N PHE A 23 -20.14 5.67 5.10
CA PHE A 23 -19.49 5.71 6.42
C PHE A 23 -19.23 7.15 6.91
N LEU A 24 -19.03 8.09 5.99
CA LEU A 24 -18.65 9.48 6.29
C LEU A 24 -19.83 10.47 6.27
N GLU A 25 -21.04 10.01 5.97
CA GLU A 25 -22.28 10.81 5.97
C GLU A 25 -22.69 11.39 7.34
N GLY A 26 -22.00 11.00 8.42
CA GLY A 26 -22.28 11.45 9.78
C GLY A 26 -23.19 10.48 10.53
N PRO A 27 -23.84 10.92 11.63
CA PRO A 27 -24.57 10.01 12.52
C PRO A 27 -25.81 9.40 11.84
N ARG A 28 -25.89 8.07 11.80
CA ARG A 28 -27.06 7.34 11.29
C ARG A 28 -27.78 6.57 12.39
N SER A 29 -28.79 5.78 12.03
CA SER A 29 -29.50 4.97 13.03
C SER A 29 -28.55 3.94 13.66
N ARG A 30 -28.78 3.62 14.95
CA ARG A 30 -27.95 2.63 15.67
C ARG A 30 -27.87 1.28 14.96
N PHE A 31 -28.94 0.89 14.26
CA PHE A 31 -28.99 -0.35 13.51
C PHE A 31 -28.12 -0.28 12.25
N GLU A 32 -28.19 0.82 11.50
CA GLU A 32 -27.34 1.05 10.33
C GLU A 32 -25.86 1.12 10.70
N GLU A 33 -25.51 1.79 11.81
CA GLU A 33 -24.15 1.79 12.36
C GLU A 33 -23.68 0.38 12.72
N PHE A 34 -24.54 -0.41 13.37
CA PHE A 34 -24.23 -1.80 13.69
C PHE A 34 -23.96 -2.63 12.43
N VAL A 35 -24.76 -2.47 11.37
CA VAL A 35 -24.54 -3.16 10.08
C VAL A 35 -23.22 -2.71 9.45
N THR A 36 -22.90 -1.42 9.49
CA THR A 36 -21.60 -0.91 9.02
C THR A 36 -20.43 -1.52 9.79
N LEU A 37 -20.52 -1.64 11.12
CA LEU A 37 -19.49 -2.30 11.94
C LEU A 37 -19.26 -3.76 11.51
N LEU A 38 -20.33 -4.51 11.19
CA LEU A 38 -20.20 -5.88 10.69
C LEU A 38 -19.49 -5.93 9.32
N ARG A 39 -19.74 -4.95 8.44
CA ARG A 39 -19.05 -4.84 7.14
C ARG A 39 -17.57 -4.52 7.30
N VAL A 40 -17.24 -3.57 8.18
CA VAL A 40 -15.85 -3.22 8.53
C VAL A 40 -15.11 -4.41 9.13
N MET A 41 -15.75 -5.13 10.06
CA MET A 41 -15.20 -6.36 10.65
C MET A 41 -14.92 -7.42 9.57
N ARG A 42 -15.81 -7.59 8.61
CA ARG A 42 -15.62 -8.51 7.49
C ARG A 42 -14.39 -8.14 6.65
N ASP A 43 -14.16 -6.86 6.39
CA ASP A 43 -12.98 -6.39 5.65
C ASP A 43 -11.68 -6.68 6.41
N PHE A 44 -11.65 -6.42 7.72
CA PHE A 44 -10.51 -6.80 8.56
C PHE A 44 -10.27 -8.31 8.53
N LEU A 45 -11.31 -9.13 8.70
CA LEU A 45 -11.18 -10.58 8.64
C LEU A 45 -10.64 -11.07 7.29
N ARG A 46 -11.12 -10.48 6.19
CA ARG A 46 -10.63 -10.77 4.83
C ARG A 46 -9.16 -10.38 4.68
N GLY A 47 -8.79 -9.17 5.13
CA GLY A 47 -7.43 -8.67 5.15
C GLY A 47 -6.50 -9.59 5.92
N PHE A 48 -6.83 -9.88 7.18
CA PHE A 48 -6.01 -10.70 8.05
C PHE A 48 -5.79 -12.11 7.52
N ARG A 49 -6.83 -12.76 6.97
CA ARG A 49 -6.70 -14.11 6.40
C ARG A 49 -5.87 -14.12 5.11
N THR A 50 -6.10 -13.16 4.23
CA THR A 50 -5.42 -13.11 2.92
C THR A 50 -3.93 -12.78 3.08
N LEU A 51 -3.62 -11.88 4.01
CA LEU A 51 -2.27 -11.41 4.29
C LEU A 51 -1.56 -12.18 5.41
N HIS A 52 -2.18 -13.19 6.02
CA HIS A 52 -1.58 -13.91 7.15
C HIS A 52 -0.18 -14.49 6.88
N PHE A 53 0.03 -15.03 5.67
CA PHE A 53 1.24 -15.76 5.29
C PHE A 53 2.11 -15.02 4.26
N VAL A 54 1.92 -13.71 4.10
CA VAL A 54 2.69 -12.96 3.09
C VAL A 54 4.12 -12.67 3.54
N GLY A 55 4.47 -12.98 4.79
CA GLY A 55 5.81 -12.69 5.34
C GLY A 55 6.00 -11.20 5.63
N PRO A 56 7.22 -10.78 5.99
CA PRO A 56 7.51 -9.37 6.21
C PRO A 56 7.41 -8.62 4.89
N CYS A 57 6.65 -7.52 4.87
CA CYS A 57 6.49 -6.70 3.68
C CYS A 57 7.31 -5.41 3.72
N VAL A 58 7.61 -4.91 2.54
CA VAL A 58 7.89 -3.49 2.31
C VAL A 58 6.81 -2.98 1.38
N THR A 59 6.11 -1.92 1.78
CA THR A 59 5.08 -1.32 0.91
C THR A 59 5.71 -0.28 0.00
N VAL A 60 5.39 -0.36 -1.30
CA VAL A 60 5.76 0.64 -2.29
C VAL A 60 4.53 1.45 -2.68
N PHE A 61 4.63 2.77 -2.53
CA PHE A 61 3.60 3.74 -2.92
C PHE A 61 4.08 4.59 -4.10
N GLY A 62 3.14 5.08 -4.90
CA GLY A 62 3.41 6.05 -5.96
C GLY A 62 2.24 6.21 -6.91
N SER A 63 2.45 6.98 -7.98
CA SER A 63 1.42 7.32 -8.95
C SER A 63 0.82 6.10 -9.66
N ALA A 64 -0.51 6.04 -9.72
CA ALA A 64 -1.25 5.12 -10.59
C ALA A 64 -1.26 5.55 -12.07
N ARG A 65 -0.76 6.77 -12.37
CA ARG A 65 -0.87 7.41 -13.70
C ARG A 65 0.42 7.36 -14.52
N ILE A 66 1.54 7.05 -13.87
CA ILE A 66 2.83 6.93 -14.54
C ILE A 66 2.81 5.73 -15.50
N LYS A 67 3.35 5.93 -16.71
CA LYS A 67 3.39 4.91 -17.76
C LYS A 67 4.74 4.17 -17.76
N CYS A 68 4.82 3.06 -18.48
CA CYS A 68 6.00 2.18 -18.50
C CYS A 68 7.25 2.79 -19.14
N ASP A 69 7.11 3.84 -19.93
CA ASP A 69 8.18 4.60 -20.57
C ASP A 69 8.80 5.67 -19.66
N ASP A 70 8.17 5.97 -18.53
CA ASP A 70 8.66 6.96 -17.57
C ASP A 70 9.86 6.43 -16.77
N PRO A 71 10.92 7.22 -16.57
CA PRO A 71 12.07 6.82 -15.75
C PRO A 71 11.70 6.36 -14.33
N ASN A 72 10.66 6.94 -13.73
CA ASN A 72 10.19 6.57 -12.40
C ASN A 72 9.53 5.20 -12.37
N TYR A 73 8.93 4.75 -13.49
CA TYR A 73 8.43 3.38 -13.60
C TYR A 73 9.58 2.40 -13.53
N GLU A 74 10.65 2.62 -14.31
CA GLU A 74 11.82 1.73 -14.29
C GLU A 74 12.55 1.78 -12.94
N LEU A 75 12.62 2.95 -12.28
CA LEU A 75 13.14 3.06 -10.92
C LEU A 75 12.32 2.24 -9.92
N ALA A 76 10.98 2.34 -9.96
CA ALA A 76 10.10 1.55 -9.10
C ALA A 76 10.24 0.04 -9.35
N ARG A 77 10.42 -0.36 -10.61
CA ARG A 77 10.67 -1.76 -10.97
C ARG A 77 11.99 -2.27 -10.41
N LYS A 78 13.08 -1.51 -10.56
CA LYS A 78 14.38 -1.85 -9.95
C LYS A 78 14.27 -1.94 -8.43
N MET A 79 13.54 -1.02 -7.81
CA MET A 79 13.32 -1.01 -6.37
C MET A 79 12.53 -2.23 -5.90
N GLY A 80 11.45 -2.60 -6.59
CA GLY A 80 10.69 -3.82 -6.31
C GLY A 80 11.54 -5.09 -6.41
N ALA A 81 12.40 -5.19 -7.43
CA ALA A 81 13.35 -6.28 -7.58
C ALA A 81 14.38 -6.33 -6.42
N ALA A 82 14.89 -5.17 -5.99
CA ALA A 82 15.88 -5.10 -4.93
C ALA A 82 15.29 -5.44 -3.55
N ILE A 83 14.07 -4.99 -3.26
CA ILE A 83 13.31 -5.35 -2.05
C ILE A 83 13.10 -6.87 -2.00
N ALA A 84 12.66 -7.47 -3.12
CA ALA A 84 12.45 -8.91 -3.22
C ALA A 84 13.74 -9.71 -3.01
N ARG A 85 14.87 -9.26 -3.59
CA ARG A 85 16.19 -9.88 -3.37
C ARG A 85 16.66 -9.80 -1.91
N LEU A 86 16.26 -8.75 -1.18
CA LEU A 86 16.51 -8.62 0.25
C LEU A 86 15.71 -9.65 1.09
N GLY A 87 14.71 -10.31 0.50
CA GLY A 87 13.90 -11.35 1.12
C GLY A 87 12.56 -10.86 1.67
N PHE A 88 12.19 -9.61 1.41
CA PHE A 88 10.86 -9.08 1.74
C PHE A 88 9.86 -9.37 0.63
N THR A 89 8.59 -9.47 1.01
CA THR A 89 7.48 -9.45 0.06
C THR A 89 7.19 -8.01 -0.32
N VAL A 90 7.04 -7.73 -1.61
CA VAL A 90 6.63 -6.40 -2.10
C VAL A 90 5.11 -6.27 -1.98
N MET A 91 4.67 -5.29 -1.19
CA MET A 91 3.25 -4.94 -1.05
C MET A 91 2.98 -3.61 -1.76
N THR A 92 1.85 -3.50 -2.45
CA THR A 92 1.40 -2.23 -3.07
C THR A 92 -0.12 -2.08 -2.93
N GLY A 93 -0.67 -0.98 -3.47
CA GLY A 93 -2.11 -0.84 -3.65
C GLY A 93 -2.70 -1.75 -4.75
N GLY A 94 -1.88 -2.45 -5.53
CA GLY A 94 -2.30 -3.40 -6.56
C GLY A 94 -2.83 -2.78 -7.86
N GLY A 95 -2.83 -1.46 -7.99
CA GLY A 95 -3.24 -0.75 -9.20
C GLY A 95 -2.14 -0.65 -10.27
N PRO A 96 -2.36 0.15 -11.34
CA PRO A 96 -1.39 0.37 -12.41
C PRO A 96 -0.25 1.32 -12.02
N GLY A 97 0.61 1.63 -12.98
CA GLY A 97 1.69 2.63 -12.85
C GLY A 97 2.80 2.17 -11.91
N ILE A 98 3.20 3.01 -10.97
CA ILE A 98 4.29 2.70 -10.03
C ILE A 98 4.02 1.43 -9.23
N MET A 99 2.77 1.23 -8.81
CA MET A 99 2.39 0.04 -8.04
C MET A 99 2.65 -1.22 -8.87
N GLU A 100 2.21 -1.23 -10.13
CA GLU A 100 2.50 -2.31 -11.07
C GLU A 100 3.99 -2.50 -11.28
N ALA A 101 4.76 -1.42 -11.49
CA ALA A 101 6.19 -1.48 -11.72
C ALA A 101 6.92 -2.19 -10.57
N ALA A 102 6.62 -1.82 -9.32
CA ALA A 102 7.20 -2.46 -8.15
C ALA A 102 6.81 -3.94 -8.03
N ASN A 103 5.53 -4.26 -8.25
CA ASN A 103 5.05 -5.65 -8.26
C ASN A 103 5.74 -6.49 -9.34
N ARG A 104 5.89 -5.93 -10.54
CA ARG A 104 6.57 -6.55 -11.67
C ARG A 104 8.03 -6.82 -11.36
N GLY A 105 8.76 -5.84 -10.83
CA GLY A 105 10.16 -6.00 -10.44
C GLY A 105 10.37 -7.12 -9.44
N ALA A 106 9.47 -7.23 -8.44
CA ALA A 106 9.50 -8.32 -7.48
C ALA A 106 9.33 -9.69 -8.15
N LYS A 107 8.35 -9.82 -9.07
CA LYS A 107 8.05 -11.08 -9.77
C LYS A 107 9.18 -11.52 -10.69
N GLU A 108 9.83 -10.58 -11.38
CA GLU A 108 10.92 -10.88 -12.31
C GLU A 108 12.15 -11.50 -11.67
N VAL A 109 12.32 -11.32 -10.35
CA VAL A 109 13.41 -11.94 -9.57
C VAL A 109 12.93 -13.12 -8.71
N GLY A 110 11.73 -13.64 -8.97
CA GLY A 110 11.14 -14.75 -8.23
C GLY A 110 10.68 -14.41 -6.81
N GLY A 111 10.54 -13.11 -6.49
CA GLY A 111 10.03 -12.64 -5.21
C GLY A 111 8.51 -12.71 -5.10
N HIS A 112 8.02 -12.54 -3.88
CA HIS A 112 6.59 -12.46 -3.60
C HIS A 112 6.06 -11.03 -3.81
N SER A 113 4.88 -10.94 -4.42
CA SER A 113 4.24 -9.68 -4.77
C SER A 113 2.76 -9.71 -4.40
N VAL A 114 2.31 -8.75 -3.58
CA VAL A 114 0.94 -8.70 -3.06
C VAL A 114 0.33 -7.30 -3.19
N GLY A 115 -1.00 -7.27 -3.35
CA GLY A 115 -1.78 -6.04 -3.48
C GLY A 115 -2.84 -5.92 -2.39
N CYS A 116 -2.98 -4.72 -1.84
CA CYS A 116 -4.13 -4.32 -1.02
C CYS A 116 -4.91 -3.25 -1.80
N ASN A 117 -5.85 -3.70 -2.64
CA ASN A 117 -6.63 -2.86 -3.53
C ASN A 117 -7.88 -2.31 -2.83
N ILE A 118 -8.42 -1.21 -3.33
CA ILE A 118 -9.62 -0.52 -2.83
C ILE A 118 -10.69 -0.49 -3.92
N GLU A 119 -11.94 -0.68 -3.55
CA GLU A 119 -13.07 -0.50 -4.45
C GLU A 119 -13.31 0.99 -4.69
N LEU A 120 -13.37 1.38 -5.96
CA LEU A 120 -13.57 2.77 -6.39
C LEU A 120 -14.67 2.80 -7.47
N ALA A 121 -15.36 3.94 -7.58
CA ALA A 121 -16.40 4.16 -8.59
C ALA A 121 -15.90 3.97 -10.04
N SER A 122 -14.61 4.24 -10.28
CA SER A 122 -13.91 3.81 -11.50
C SER A 122 -12.93 2.70 -11.12
N GLU A 123 -13.19 1.49 -11.63
CA GLU A 123 -12.47 0.30 -11.21
C GLU A 123 -10.98 0.39 -11.55
N GLN A 124 -10.12 0.30 -10.54
CA GLN A 124 -8.69 0.02 -10.75
C GLN A 124 -8.50 -1.49 -10.80
N ALA A 125 -8.38 -2.03 -12.01
CA ALA A 125 -8.06 -3.43 -12.21
C ALA A 125 -6.76 -3.78 -11.48
N ALA A 126 -6.78 -4.91 -10.76
CA ALA A 126 -5.58 -5.43 -10.13
C ALA A 126 -4.54 -5.76 -11.21
N ASN A 127 -3.28 -5.35 -11.02
CA ASN A 127 -2.25 -5.59 -12.01
C ASN A 127 -1.88 -7.08 -12.11
N ALA A 128 -1.28 -7.46 -13.25
CA ALA A 128 -1.01 -8.86 -13.59
C ALA A 128 0.15 -9.51 -12.79
N TYR A 129 0.87 -8.72 -11.98
CA TYR A 129 2.10 -9.15 -11.29
C TYR A 129 1.87 -9.46 -9.80
N LEU A 130 0.62 -9.72 -9.40
CA LEU A 130 0.26 -10.04 -8.02
C LEU A 130 0.14 -11.56 -7.82
N ASP A 131 0.82 -12.11 -6.82
CA ASP A 131 0.56 -13.47 -6.33
C ASP A 131 -0.76 -13.53 -5.55
N ARG A 132 -1.09 -12.42 -4.87
CA ARG A 132 -2.34 -12.23 -4.13
C ARG A 132 -2.77 -10.78 -4.18
N CYS A 133 -4.08 -10.60 -4.25
CA CYS A 133 -4.70 -9.30 -4.08
C CYS A 133 -5.86 -9.44 -3.10
N VAL A 134 -5.88 -8.57 -2.09
CA VAL A 134 -7.04 -8.40 -1.23
C VAL A 134 -7.73 -7.10 -1.60
N ARG A 135 -9.05 -7.16 -1.78
CA ARG A 135 -9.89 -6.00 -2.13
C ARG A 135 -10.64 -5.55 -0.89
N MET A 136 -10.45 -4.28 -0.53
CA MET A 136 -11.13 -3.59 0.57
C MET A 136 -12.26 -2.74 0.03
N HIS A 137 -13.28 -2.54 0.84
CA HIS A 137 -14.36 -1.59 0.57
C HIS A 137 -14.13 -0.28 1.30
N TYR A 138 -13.45 -0.30 2.45
CA TYR A 138 -13.19 0.88 3.28
C TYR A 138 -11.71 1.32 3.21
N PHE A 139 -11.48 2.60 2.93
CA PHE A 139 -10.14 3.19 2.81
C PHE A 139 -9.31 3.03 4.10
N PHE A 140 -9.90 3.29 5.26
CA PHE A 140 -9.18 3.23 6.54
C PHE A 140 -8.75 1.80 6.91
N VAL A 141 -9.52 0.78 6.50
CA VAL A 141 -9.14 -0.62 6.71
C VAL A 141 -7.94 -0.97 5.85
N ARG A 142 -7.94 -0.53 4.58
CA ARG A 142 -6.81 -0.71 3.66
C ARG A 142 -5.52 -0.12 4.22
N LYS A 143 -5.57 1.14 4.67
CA LYS A 143 -4.43 1.85 5.27
C LYS A 143 -3.86 1.10 6.48
N ALA A 144 -4.74 0.71 7.40
CA ALA A 144 -4.35 -0.05 8.58
C ALA A 144 -3.64 -1.37 8.21
N LEU A 145 -4.08 -2.07 7.16
CA LEU A 145 -3.42 -3.29 6.68
C LEU A 145 -2.06 -3.01 6.03
N LEU A 146 -1.95 -1.96 5.22
CA LEU A 146 -0.69 -1.58 4.55
C LEU A 146 0.41 -1.25 5.57
N VAL A 147 0.07 -0.58 6.67
CA VAL A 147 1.01 -0.30 7.76
C VAL A 147 1.30 -1.58 8.57
N LYS A 148 0.26 -2.33 8.97
CA LYS A 148 0.38 -3.49 9.87
C LYS A 148 1.33 -4.57 9.37
N TYR A 149 1.33 -4.85 8.07
CA TYR A 149 2.12 -5.95 7.49
C TYR A 149 3.51 -5.52 7.00
N SER A 150 3.79 -4.22 7.02
CA SER A 150 5.03 -3.68 6.50
C SER A 150 6.03 -3.34 7.60
N TYR A 151 7.29 -3.37 7.19
CA TYR A 151 8.44 -3.03 8.04
C TYR A 151 9.17 -1.79 7.54
N ALA A 152 8.87 -1.35 6.32
CA ALA A 152 9.40 -0.16 5.70
C ALA A 152 8.42 0.32 4.64
N PHE A 153 8.45 1.63 4.36
CA PHE A 153 7.79 2.22 3.20
C PHE A 153 8.81 2.75 2.22
N VAL A 154 8.50 2.57 0.93
CA VAL A 154 9.20 3.20 -0.17
C VAL A 154 8.19 4.03 -0.94
N VAL A 155 8.47 5.32 -1.05
CA VAL A 155 7.57 6.32 -1.60
C VAL A 155 8.20 6.87 -2.87
N MET A 156 7.62 6.48 -4.00
CA MET A 156 8.00 6.94 -5.33
C MET A 156 7.14 8.15 -5.73
N PRO A 157 7.52 8.94 -6.75
CA PRO A 157 6.72 10.06 -7.24
C PRO A 157 5.24 9.73 -7.43
N GLY A 158 4.38 10.55 -6.86
CA GLY A 158 2.97 10.22 -6.67
C GLY A 158 2.11 11.42 -6.27
N GLY A 159 0.79 11.24 -6.32
CA GLY A 159 -0.17 12.31 -6.04
C GLY A 159 -0.67 12.32 -4.60
N ALA A 160 -1.89 12.85 -4.42
CA ALA A 160 -2.54 12.98 -3.11
C ALA A 160 -2.58 11.67 -2.30
N GLY A 161 -2.93 10.54 -2.93
CA GLY A 161 -2.96 9.25 -2.24
C GLY A 161 -1.57 8.77 -1.78
N THR A 162 -0.50 9.15 -2.47
CA THR A 162 0.87 8.83 -2.05
C THR A 162 1.30 9.70 -0.87
N LEU A 163 0.93 10.99 -0.89
CA LEU A 163 1.16 11.91 0.22
C LEU A 163 0.38 11.52 1.48
N ASP A 164 -0.85 11.07 1.31
CA ASP A 164 -1.71 10.58 2.39
C ASP A 164 -1.03 9.44 3.18
N GLU A 165 -0.53 8.43 2.47
CA GLU A 165 0.19 7.30 3.09
C GLU A 165 1.55 7.71 3.68
N LEU A 166 2.27 8.65 3.03
CA LEU A 166 3.53 9.19 3.54
C LEU A 166 3.33 9.90 4.88
N PHE A 167 2.39 10.85 4.95
CA PHE A 167 2.17 11.63 6.16
C PHE A 167 1.51 10.81 7.26
N GLU A 168 0.65 9.84 6.93
CA GLU A 168 0.14 8.88 7.91
C GLU A 168 1.29 8.12 8.59
N ALA A 169 2.25 7.62 7.83
CA ALA A 169 3.42 6.93 8.37
C ALA A 169 4.28 7.85 9.27
N VAL A 170 4.55 9.08 8.82
CA VAL A 170 5.29 10.08 9.60
C VAL A 170 4.59 10.34 10.94
N THR A 171 3.28 10.58 10.94
CA THR A 171 2.51 10.81 12.16
C THR A 171 2.52 9.59 13.09
N LEU A 172 2.42 8.37 12.55
CA LEU A 172 2.46 7.14 13.35
C LEU A 172 3.84 6.93 14.01
N ILE A 173 4.94 7.30 13.35
CA ILE A 173 6.28 7.23 13.94
C ILE A 173 6.46 8.32 15.00
N GLN A 174 6.07 9.56 14.68
CA GLN A 174 6.18 10.71 15.57
C GLN A 174 5.43 10.48 16.89
N THR A 175 4.25 9.85 16.83
CA THR A 175 3.42 9.52 18.00
C THR A 175 3.82 8.20 18.67
N GLY A 176 4.87 7.52 18.19
CA GLY A 176 5.40 6.28 18.75
C GLY A 176 4.47 5.06 18.58
N LYS A 177 3.46 5.14 17.70
CA LYS A 177 2.55 4.04 17.38
C LYS A 177 3.24 2.95 16.58
N ILE A 178 4.20 3.33 15.74
CA ILE A 178 5.15 2.41 15.10
C ILE A 178 6.57 2.84 15.42
N LYS A 179 7.48 1.87 15.56
CA LYS A 179 8.90 2.08 15.91
C LYS A 179 9.78 1.36 14.91
N ASN A 180 10.98 1.88 14.68
CA ASN A 180 11.98 1.30 13.76
C ASN A 180 11.44 1.09 12.33
N PHE A 181 10.62 2.02 11.85
CA PHE A 181 9.96 1.93 10.56
C PHE A 181 10.59 2.92 9.57
N PRO A 182 11.56 2.51 8.74
CA PRO A 182 12.17 3.42 7.76
C PRO A 182 11.17 3.82 6.67
N ILE A 183 11.17 5.11 6.37
CA ILE A 183 10.47 5.69 5.21
C ILE A 183 11.56 6.15 4.23
N VAL A 184 11.58 5.54 3.05
CA VAL A 184 12.47 5.94 1.96
C VAL A 184 11.68 6.67 0.90
N ILE A 185 12.14 7.84 0.47
CA ILE A 185 11.61 8.57 -0.67
C ILE A 185 12.58 8.44 -1.84
N MET A 186 12.05 8.08 -3.02
CA MET A 186 12.80 7.95 -4.27
C MET A 186 12.41 9.06 -5.26
N GLY A 187 13.34 9.46 -6.13
CA GLY A 187 13.10 10.52 -7.13
C GLY A 187 13.21 11.90 -6.49
N THR A 188 14.35 12.20 -5.88
CA THR A 188 14.55 13.35 -4.97
C THR A 188 14.21 14.69 -5.60
N ASP A 189 14.45 14.85 -6.91
CA ASP A 189 14.11 16.04 -7.67
C ASP A 189 12.61 16.38 -7.58
N TYR A 190 11.73 15.37 -7.69
CA TYR A 190 10.28 15.53 -7.61
C TYR A 190 9.80 16.01 -6.23
N TRP A 191 10.54 15.67 -5.18
CA TRP A 191 10.15 15.93 -3.79
C TRP A 191 10.76 17.19 -3.20
N ARG A 192 11.58 17.92 -3.97
CA ARG A 192 12.38 19.05 -3.47
C ARG A 192 11.53 20.10 -2.78
N GLU A 193 10.43 20.53 -3.40
CA GLU A 193 9.54 21.54 -2.84
C GLU A 193 8.80 21.03 -1.60
N LEU A 194 8.41 19.75 -1.59
CA LEU A 194 7.77 19.14 -0.42
C LEU A 194 8.74 19.07 0.76
N MET A 195 9.98 18.65 0.53
CA MET A 195 11.01 18.59 1.57
C MET A 195 11.28 19.99 2.13
N GLY A 196 11.40 21.00 1.26
CA GLY A 196 11.50 22.40 1.71
C GLY A 196 10.29 22.88 2.52
N PHE A 197 9.09 22.39 2.23
CA PHE A 197 7.90 22.68 3.04
C PHE A 197 7.95 21.97 4.40
N ILE A 198 8.43 20.73 4.46
CA ILE A 198 8.62 19.99 5.72
C ILE A 198 9.69 20.67 6.59
N ASP A 199 10.78 21.16 6.00
CA ASP A 199 11.78 21.97 6.71
C ASP A 199 11.15 23.23 7.31
N LYS A 200 10.26 23.90 6.56
CA LYS A 200 9.50 25.04 7.04
C LYS A 200 8.58 24.66 8.21
N MET A 201 7.95 23.48 8.20
CA MET A 201 7.19 23.00 9.36
C MET A 201 8.06 22.93 10.61
N ALA A 202 9.29 22.41 10.51
CA ALA A 202 10.22 22.33 11.63
C ALA A 202 10.68 23.73 12.10
N GLN A 203 11.00 24.63 11.17
CA GLN A 203 11.39 26.01 11.49
C GLN A 203 10.31 26.79 12.25
N HIS A 204 9.04 26.53 11.94
CA HIS A 204 7.88 27.14 12.60
C HIS A 204 7.41 26.35 13.84
N GLY A 205 8.10 25.28 14.25
CA GLY A 205 7.76 24.49 15.43
C GLY A 205 6.50 23.63 15.29
N MET A 206 6.06 23.36 14.05
CA MET A 206 4.91 22.49 13.78
C MET A 206 5.27 21.00 13.90
N ILE A 207 6.55 20.67 13.71
CA ILE A 207 7.17 19.38 13.97
C ILE A 207 8.52 19.59 14.67
N SER A 208 9.08 18.54 15.29
CA SER A 208 10.40 18.62 15.88
C SER A 208 11.50 18.56 14.80
N ALA A 209 12.66 19.18 15.05
CA ALA A 209 13.80 19.09 14.14
C ALA A 209 14.28 17.63 13.93
N SER A 210 14.09 16.76 14.93
CA SER A 210 14.38 15.33 14.81
C SER A 210 13.46 14.61 13.83
N ASP A 211 12.24 15.11 13.59
CA ASP A 211 11.27 14.48 12.69
C ASP A 211 11.72 14.55 11.22
N LEU A 212 12.61 15.48 10.88
CA LEU A 212 13.23 15.56 9.55
C LEU A 212 14.04 14.30 9.21
N ASN A 213 14.57 13.60 10.23
CA ASN A 213 15.35 12.37 10.05
C ASN A 213 14.48 11.11 9.86
N LEU A 214 13.15 11.24 9.93
CA LEU A 214 12.23 10.12 9.71
C LEU A 214 12.17 9.71 8.23
N ILE A 215 12.46 10.66 7.34
CA ILE A 215 12.41 10.48 5.89
C ILE A 215 13.83 10.39 5.36
N TYR A 216 14.15 9.29 4.69
CA TYR A 216 15.43 9.12 4.00
C TYR A 216 15.21 9.28 2.49
N ALA A 217 15.71 10.37 1.91
CA ALA A 217 15.58 10.65 0.48
C ALA A 217 16.85 10.23 -0.28
N THR A 218 16.70 9.45 -1.36
CA THR A 218 17.81 9.04 -2.23
C THR A 218 17.31 8.69 -3.64
N ASP A 219 18.19 8.75 -4.63
CA ASP A 219 17.93 8.24 -5.99
C ASP A 219 18.61 6.88 -6.25
N SER A 220 19.46 6.40 -5.32
CA SER A 220 20.12 5.10 -5.42
C SER A 220 19.26 4.00 -4.77
N VAL A 221 18.97 2.97 -5.55
CA VAL A 221 18.30 1.76 -5.06
C VAL A 221 19.18 1.05 -4.02
N GLU A 222 20.49 1.07 -4.21
CA GLU A 222 21.47 0.46 -3.30
C GLU A 222 21.46 1.14 -1.93
N GLU A 223 21.49 2.47 -1.90
CA GLU A 223 21.40 3.26 -0.67
C GLU A 223 20.06 3.05 0.06
N ALA A 224 18.95 3.07 -0.70
CA ALA A 224 17.62 2.80 -0.16
C ALA A 224 17.55 1.44 0.54
N ILE A 225 18.09 0.39 -0.09
CA ILE A 225 18.11 -0.97 0.43
C ILE A 225 19.05 -1.11 1.62
N ALA A 226 20.20 -0.43 1.61
CA ALA A 226 21.11 -0.39 2.75
C ALA A 226 20.45 0.26 3.97
N HIS A 227 19.72 1.36 3.76
CA HIS A 227 18.97 2.04 4.82
C HIS A 227 17.86 1.13 5.39
N ILE A 228 17.06 0.48 4.53
CA ILE A 228 16.02 -0.47 4.96
C ILE A 228 16.64 -1.63 5.74
N ARG A 229 17.76 -2.20 5.26
CA ARG A 229 18.45 -3.28 5.98
C ARG A 229 18.86 -2.86 7.38
N SER A 230 19.53 -1.71 7.52
CA SER A 230 20.02 -1.24 8.82
C SER A 230 18.89 -0.90 9.79
N LYS A 231 17.77 -0.34 9.30
CA LYS A 231 16.68 0.13 10.17
C LYS A 231 15.59 -0.90 10.43
N ALA A 232 15.32 -1.80 9.48
CA ALA A 232 14.22 -2.77 9.58
C ALA A 232 14.68 -4.22 9.86
N ILE A 233 15.89 -4.63 9.48
CA ILE A 233 16.35 -6.02 9.70
C ILE A 233 17.12 -6.14 11.01
N GLU A 234 18.14 -5.30 11.20
CA GLU A 234 19.04 -5.40 12.37
C GLU A 234 18.29 -5.21 13.71
N PRO A 235 17.37 -4.23 13.86
CA PRO A 235 16.68 -4.01 15.13
C PRO A 235 15.58 -5.06 15.41
N PHE A 236 14.98 -5.64 14.37
CA PHE A 236 13.92 -6.64 14.52
C PHE A 236 14.43 -8.08 14.52
N GLY A 237 15.73 -8.30 14.25
CA GLY A 237 16.32 -9.63 14.19
C GLY A 237 15.65 -10.54 13.15
N LEU A 238 15.14 -9.97 12.05
CA LEU A 238 14.42 -10.70 11.01
C LEU A 238 15.36 -11.75 10.40
N LYS A 239 15.12 -13.02 10.72
CA LYS A 239 15.80 -14.16 10.08
C LYS A 239 14.99 -14.60 8.86
N ARG A 240 15.66 -14.86 7.74
CA ARG A 240 15.03 -15.50 6.58
C ARG A 240 14.49 -16.87 7.00
N VAL A 241 13.17 -17.00 7.14
CA VAL A 241 12.55 -18.25 7.59
C VAL A 241 12.41 -19.18 6.38
N ALA A 242 13.19 -20.26 6.36
CA ALA A 242 13.16 -21.27 5.30
C ALA A 242 11.91 -22.19 5.34
N ARG A 243 11.17 -22.21 6.46
CA ARG A 243 10.00 -23.07 6.66
C ARG A 243 8.71 -22.27 6.73
N VAL A 244 7.84 -22.47 5.74
CA VAL A 244 6.46 -21.99 5.76
C VAL A 244 5.71 -22.69 6.90
N ARG A 245 5.05 -21.92 7.78
CA ARG A 245 4.21 -22.45 8.87
C ARG A 245 3.09 -23.34 8.29
N ARG A 246 2.72 -24.41 9.01
CA ARG A 246 1.63 -25.33 8.60
C ARG A 246 0.32 -24.55 8.42
N TYR A 247 -0.34 -24.78 7.28
CA TYR A 247 -1.62 -24.18 6.90
C TYR A 247 -2.79 -24.94 7.53
N PHE A 248 -3.83 -24.23 7.96
CA PHE A 248 -5.11 -24.82 8.41
C PHE A 248 -6.25 -24.43 7.44
N PRO A 249 -6.62 -25.31 6.49
CA PRO A 249 -7.58 -24.98 5.43
C PRO A 249 -8.96 -24.53 5.93
N TRP A 250 -9.41 -25.00 7.11
CA TRP A 250 -10.72 -24.62 7.66
C TRP A 250 -10.81 -23.13 8.05
N LEU A 251 -9.68 -22.49 8.36
CA LEU A 251 -9.63 -21.06 8.69
C LEU A 251 -9.66 -20.15 7.45
N GLY A 252 -9.74 -20.73 6.24
CA GLY A 252 -9.70 -19.99 4.97
C GLY A 252 -8.30 -19.53 4.58
N GLU A 253 -7.27 -20.06 5.24
CA GLU A 253 -5.87 -19.76 5.04
C GLU A 253 -5.29 -20.51 3.83
N ARG A 254 -4.53 -19.82 2.98
CA ARG A 254 -3.71 -20.44 1.93
C ARG A 254 -2.27 -19.95 2.05
N GLY A 255 -1.29 -20.79 1.73
CA GLY A 255 0.15 -20.43 1.62
C GLY A 255 0.47 -19.80 0.26
N LEU A 256 1.49 -18.93 0.17
CA LEU A 256 1.88 -18.35 -1.13
C LEU A 256 2.39 -19.50 -2.01
N PRO A 257 2.15 -19.48 -3.34
CA PRO A 257 2.68 -20.51 -4.21
C PRO A 257 4.20 -20.60 -4.03
N THR A 258 4.73 -21.76 -3.65
CA THR A 258 6.16 -22.03 -3.65
C THR A 258 6.62 -22.06 -5.11
N GLN A 259 7.30 -21.01 -5.55
CA GLN A 259 8.03 -21.07 -6.81
C GLN A 259 9.28 -21.92 -6.56
N HIS A 260 9.33 -23.09 -7.18
CA HIS A 260 10.54 -23.90 -7.18
C HIS A 260 11.65 -23.06 -7.82
N ALA A 261 12.68 -22.72 -7.03
CA ALA A 261 13.94 -22.27 -7.59
C ALA A 261 14.47 -23.43 -8.45
N GLN A 262 14.34 -23.31 -9.77
CA GLN A 262 15.14 -24.11 -10.67
C GLN A 262 16.60 -23.68 -10.42
N MET A 263 17.41 -24.66 -10.00
CA MET A 263 18.86 -24.55 -9.91
C MET A 263 19.47 -24.21 -11.26
#